data_AF-A0A2E9KYC2-F1
#
_entry.id   AF-A0A2E9KYC2-F1
#
_cell.length_a   1.000
_cell.length_b   1.000
_cell.length_c   1.000
_cell.angle_alpha   90.00
_cell.angle_beta   90.00
_cell.angle_gamma   90.00
#
_symmetry.space_group_name_H-M   'P 1'
#
loop_
_entity.id
_entity.type
_entity.pdbx_description
1 polymer ?
#
loop_
_entity_poly.entity_id
_entity_poly.type
_entity_poly.pdbx_seq_one_letter_code
_entity_poly.pdbx_strand_id
1 'polypeptide(L)'
;MQRFVQFSLYLLLAAALVSCSSSGSSSGSDNSTTTIDPAKESESQSTTDAESLNTGSVTDNTGTSGDQDADQNVNTDSKDNSITPPDITNYAFTKTDPSCSAYVGEFTSTIQDLGNDRMLTGSVSITTDGSICTISSNSIPNHDVNDKGAFANAIGEVNETFSIPVSPSVANSTTQLTLQYDNAVFLNGAKLDLLAAACYGVGNEPLGQEKIGCFQTNIPWRYDPMFSLNQFGTDSHNAHTQPDGAYHYHGDPLAMYDTSGRTASGVIGFAADGFPIYGPFIDENGRIRRVTSSYVLKSGARQNQSGEGAFPGGTYDGTYIDDYEYQAGIGDLDECNGMMINGRYSYFVTSTYPWIMKCFKGSPESSFRKNSRMP
;
A
#
# COMPACT_ATOMS: atom_id res chain seq x y z
N MET A 1 5.74 54.28 -43.24
CA MET A 1 6.60 54.55 -44.42
C MET A 1 7.73 53.52 -44.36
N GLN A 2 7.89 52.61 -45.34
CA GLN A 2 8.76 52.77 -46.53
C GLN A 2 10.20 53.21 -46.17
N ARG A 3 11.31 52.54 -46.56
CA ARG A 3 11.59 51.45 -47.54
C ARG A 3 12.65 50.46 -46.96
N PHE A 4 12.75 49.16 -47.28
CA PHE A 4 12.90 48.41 -48.56
C PHE A 4 14.31 48.44 -49.20
N VAL A 5 15.13 47.42 -48.92
CA VAL A 5 16.22 46.79 -49.74
C VAL A 5 16.30 45.33 -49.22
N GLN A 6 16.04 44.25 -49.97
CA GLN A 6 16.83 43.60 -51.04
C GLN A 6 18.27 43.19 -50.64
N PHE A 7 18.88 42.11 -51.15
CA PHE A 7 18.41 40.80 -51.65
C PHE A 7 19.68 39.96 -51.87
N SER A 8 19.71 38.66 -51.54
CA SER A 8 20.69 37.72 -52.11
C SER A 8 20.27 36.27 -51.91
N LEU A 9 20.59 35.45 -52.91
CA LEU A 9 20.13 34.08 -53.09
C LEU A 9 21.35 33.25 -53.48
N TYR A 10 21.61 32.14 -52.78
CA TYR A 10 22.46 31.08 -53.31
C TYR A 10 21.77 29.72 -53.13
N LEU A 11 21.61 29.05 -54.26
CA LEU A 11 21.02 27.73 -54.41
C LEU A 11 22.11 26.82 -54.99
N LEU A 12 22.31 25.63 -54.42
CA LEU A 12 23.14 24.60 -55.04
C LEU A 12 22.61 23.21 -54.69
N LEU A 13 22.09 22.52 -55.72
CA LEU A 13 21.70 21.12 -55.65
C LEU A 13 22.94 20.23 -55.74
N ALA A 14 22.93 19.13 -54.98
CA ALA A 14 23.62 17.90 -55.36
C ALA A 14 22.76 16.72 -54.90
N ALA A 15 22.25 15.94 -55.86
CA ALA A 15 21.55 14.68 -55.60
C ALA A 15 22.33 13.54 -56.26
N ALA A 16 22.45 12.41 -55.55
CA ALA A 16 23.08 11.20 -56.07
C ALA A 16 22.26 9.97 -55.64
N LEU A 17 21.52 9.40 -56.59
CA LEU A 17 20.87 8.09 -56.45
C LEU A 17 21.80 7.03 -57.04
N VAL A 18 22.06 5.96 -56.31
CA VAL A 18 22.62 4.71 -56.86
C VAL A 18 21.90 3.51 -56.24
N SER A 19 21.16 2.79 -57.07
CA SER A 19 20.78 1.38 -56.89
C SER A 19 21.69 0.53 -57.82
N CYS A 20 21.73 -0.81 -57.81
CA CYS A 20 20.82 -1.82 -57.27
C CYS A 20 21.54 -3.20 -57.19
N SER A 21 21.03 -4.14 -56.37
CA SER A 21 21.20 -5.63 -56.49
C SER A 21 22.62 -6.26 -56.42
N SER A 22 22.86 -7.52 -55.99
CA SER A 22 22.14 -8.58 -55.23
C SER A 22 23.17 -9.73 -54.93
N SER A 23 22.94 -10.96 -54.45
CA SER A 23 21.75 -11.80 -54.14
C SER A 23 22.12 -13.00 -53.24
N GLY A 24 21.23 -13.42 -52.32
CA GLY A 24 21.17 -14.80 -51.77
C GLY A 24 22.04 -15.13 -50.53
N SER A 25 21.75 -16.19 -49.75
CA SER A 25 20.59 -17.10 -49.71
C SER A 25 20.53 -17.92 -48.40
N SER A 26 19.34 -18.13 -47.81
CA SER A 26 19.02 -18.99 -46.64
C SER A 26 19.74 -18.66 -45.32
N SER A 27 19.27 -19.00 -44.12
CA SER A 27 18.03 -19.60 -43.58
C SER A 27 17.68 -18.85 -42.28
N GLY A 28 16.46 -18.77 -41.73
CA GLY A 28 15.34 -19.71 -41.78
C GLY A 28 15.01 -20.15 -40.35
N SER A 29 14.42 -19.24 -39.55
CA SER A 29 13.86 -19.53 -38.23
C SER A 29 12.83 -18.46 -37.87
N ASP A 30 11.57 -18.86 -37.70
CA ASP A 30 10.51 -18.01 -37.16
C ASP A 30 10.75 -17.75 -35.66
N ASN A 31 10.48 -16.53 -35.20
CA ASN A 31 10.16 -16.31 -33.79
C ASN A 31 9.04 -15.27 -33.69
N SER A 32 7.93 -15.64 -33.07
CA SER A 32 6.73 -14.80 -33.03
C SER A 32 6.89 -13.69 -31.99
N THR A 33 6.59 -12.45 -32.37
CA THR A 33 6.58 -11.32 -31.43
C THR A 33 5.31 -11.35 -30.58
N THR A 34 5.34 -12.07 -29.45
CA THR A 34 4.28 -11.99 -28.45
C THR A 34 4.33 -10.66 -27.69
N THR A 35 3.34 -9.81 -27.94
CA THR A 35 2.94 -8.72 -27.04
C THR A 35 2.52 -9.30 -25.69
N ILE A 36 3.02 -8.75 -24.59
CA ILE A 36 2.65 -9.16 -23.22
C ILE A 36 1.73 -8.09 -22.64
N ASP A 37 0.44 -8.41 -22.50
CA ASP A 37 -0.52 -7.65 -21.70
C ASP A 37 -0.43 -8.08 -20.22
N PRO A 38 -0.01 -7.22 -19.27
CA PRO A 38 0.04 -7.56 -17.85
C PRO A 38 -1.33 -7.35 -17.18
N ALA A 39 -2.36 -8.05 -17.65
CA ALA A 39 -3.75 -7.82 -17.24
C ALA A 39 -4.59 -9.11 -17.07
N LYS A 40 -3.97 -10.21 -16.63
CA LYS A 40 -4.69 -11.42 -16.18
C LYS A 40 -3.84 -12.37 -15.34
N GLU A 41 -4.10 -12.42 -14.04
CA GLU A 41 -3.99 -13.66 -13.28
C GLU A 41 -5.40 -14.19 -13.03
N SER A 42 -5.56 -15.51 -13.07
CA SER A 42 -6.85 -16.18 -12.87
C SER A 42 -6.77 -17.13 -11.68
N GLU A 43 -7.70 -16.99 -10.75
CA GLU A 43 -7.86 -17.86 -9.58
C GLU A 43 -7.90 -19.34 -9.98
N SER A 44 -7.12 -20.18 -9.28
CA SER A 44 -7.19 -21.64 -9.39
C SER A 44 -7.77 -22.24 -8.11
N GLN A 45 -9.09 -22.44 -8.10
CA GLN A 45 -9.75 -23.16 -7.01
C GLN A 45 -9.34 -24.64 -7.04
N SER A 46 -8.84 -25.15 -5.92
CA SER A 46 -8.68 -26.58 -5.66
C SER A 46 -9.67 -27.01 -4.58
N THR A 47 -10.60 -27.90 -4.94
CA THR A 47 -11.60 -28.46 -4.05
C THR A 47 -11.23 -29.89 -3.65
N THR A 48 -11.17 -30.18 -2.35
CA THR A 48 -11.12 -31.55 -1.83
C THR A 48 -12.12 -31.69 -0.69
N ASP A 49 -13.18 -32.44 -0.92
CA ASP A 49 -14.19 -32.76 0.09
C ASP A 49 -13.65 -33.73 1.16
N ALA A 50 -14.20 -33.62 2.37
CA ALA A 50 -14.09 -34.64 3.42
C ALA A 50 -15.44 -34.72 4.17
N GLU A 51 -16.03 -35.90 4.22
CA GLU A 51 -17.43 -36.09 4.63
C GLU A 51 -17.64 -36.07 6.14
N SER A 52 -18.85 -35.68 6.57
CA SER A 52 -19.30 -35.78 7.95
C SER A 52 -19.80 -37.19 8.27
N LEU A 53 -19.40 -37.73 9.42
CA LEU A 53 -20.05 -38.89 10.05
C LEU A 53 -20.60 -38.50 11.42
N ASN A 54 -21.91 -38.61 11.58
CA ASN A 54 -22.68 -38.34 12.79
C ASN A 54 -23.40 -39.62 13.23
N THR A 55 -23.19 -40.06 14.48
CA THR A 55 -23.90 -41.23 15.02
C THR A 55 -24.25 -41.07 16.50
N GLY A 56 -25.55 -41.11 16.79
CA GLY A 56 -26.12 -41.84 17.94
C GLY A 56 -25.95 -41.24 19.34
N SER A 57 -27.02 -40.60 19.84
CA SER A 57 -27.19 -40.40 21.29
C SER A 57 -27.80 -41.66 21.94
N VAL A 58 -27.60 -41.81 23.25
CA VAL A 58 -28.63 -42.25 24.23
C VAL A 58 -28.17 -41.86 25.64
N THR A 59 -29.12 -41.63 26.53
CA THR A 59 -28.98 -41.14 27.91
C THR A 59 -28.79 -42.25 28.96
N ASP A 60 -28.20 -41.93 30.11
CA ASP A 60 -28.93 -42.10 31.39
C ASP A 60 -28.39 -41.15 32.50
N ASN A 61 -29.08 -41.07 33.64
CA ASN A 61 -28.94 -40.01 34.65
C ASN A 61 -29.03 -40.51 36.11
N THR A 62 -27.93 -40.44 36.86
CA THR A 62 -27.92 -40.40 38.34
C THR A 62 -26.72 -39.59 38.84
N GLY A 63 -26.93 -38.59 39.70
CA GLY A 63 -25.84 -37.84 40.37
C GLY A 63 -25.84 -37.99 41.88
N THR A 64 -24.83 -37.44 42.56
CA THR A 64 -24.85 -37.07 44.00
C THR A 64 -23.77 -36.02 44.28
N SER A 65 -24.03 -35.17 45.28
CA SER A 65 -23.23 -34.02 45.74
C SER A 65 -21.73 -34.28 45.92
N GLY A 66 -20.92 -33.30 45.50
CA GLY A 66 -19.51 -33.13 45.86
C GLY A 66 -19.13 -31.65 45.70
N ASP A 67 -18.57 -31.06 46.75
CA ASP A 67 -18.17 -29.65 46.84
C ASP A 67 -16.64 -29.58 47.01
N GLN A 68 -15.93 -28.84 46.15
CA GLN A 68 -14.57 -28.28 46.31
C GLN A 68 -14.22 -27.33 45.14
N ASP A 69 -13.23 -26.46 45.36
CA ASP A 69 -12.81 -25.36 44.47
C ASP A 69 -12.18 -25.77 43.11
N ALA A 70 -12.24 -24.79 42.19
CA ALA A 70 -11.34 -24.52 41.06
C ALA A 70 -10.98 -25.66 40.07
N ASP A 71 -11.38 -25.49 38.81
CA ASP A 71 -10.42 -24.99 37.80
C ASP A 71 -11.10 -24.42 36.54
N GLN A 72 -10.26 -23.95 35.60
CA GLN A 72 -10.52 -23.53 34.22
C GLN A 72 -11.87 -23.97 33.60
N ASN A 73 -12.76 -23.00 33.34
CA ASN A 73 -13.71 -23.10 32.22
C ASN A 73 -13.39 -22.04 31.16
N VAL A 74 -12.27 -22.22 30.47
CA VAL A 74 -11.98 -21.50 29.23
C VAL A 74 -12.89 -22.10 28.15
N ASN A 75 -14.08 -21.53 27.99
CA ASN A 75 -15.05 -21.96 27.00
C ASN A 75 -14.53 -21.62 25.59
N THR A 76 -13.82 -22.56 24.96
CA THR A 76 -13.23 -22.43 23.62
C THR A 76 -14.23 -22.55 22.46
N ASP A 77 -15.51 -22.24 22.70
CA ASP A 77 -16.51 -21.97 21.66
C ASP A 77 -17.13 -20.59 21.88
N SER A 78 -16.44 -19.57 21.36
CA SER A 78 -16.91 -18.19 21.24
C SER A 78 -16.43 -17.62 19.91
N LYS A 79 -17.37 -17.34 19.00
CA LYS A 79 -17.13 -16.54 17.77
C LYS A 79 -17.07 -15.04 18.09
N ASP A 80 -16.24 -14.69 19.06
CA ASP A 80 -16.16 -13.34 19.63
C ASP A 80 -14.99 -12.56 19.03
N ASN A 81 -15.23 -11.94 17.87
CA ASN A 81 -14.26 -11.09 17.16
C ASN A 81 -14.00 -9.72 17.86
N SER A 82 -14.31 -9.56 19.15
CA SER A 82 -14.22 -8.27 19.85
C SER A 82 -12.85 -7.95 20.47
N ILE A 83 -12.02 -8.96 20.74
CA ILE A 83 -10.73 -8.83 21.44
C ILE A 83 -9.57 -9.24 20.51
N THR A 84 -8.65 -8.30 20.27
CA THR A 84 -7.35 -8.58 19.63
C THR A 84 -6.45 -9.31 20.63
N PRO A 85 -5.78 -10.42 20.26
CA PRO A 85 -4.87 -11.14 21.16
C PRO A 85 -3.61 -10.30 21.47
N PRO A 86 -2.97 -10.48 22.64
CA PRO A 86 -1.71 -9.80 22.97
C PRO A 86 -0.53 -10.24 22.08
N ASP A 87 -0.55 -11.46 21.55
CA ASP A 87 0.34 -11.87 20.46
C ASP A 87 -0.39 -11.71 19.12
N ILE A 88 0.08 -10.78 18.30
CA ILE A 88 -0.48 -10.45 16.99
C ILE A 88 0.30 -11.08 15.83
N THR A 89 1.24 -12.00 16.09
CA THR A 89 2.05 -12.70 15.07
C THR A 89 1.15 -13.36 14.01
N ASN A 90 1.30 -12.93 12.75
CA ASN A 90 0.47 -13.30 11.60
C ASN A 90 -1.05 -13.15 11.82
N TYR A 91 -1.47 -12.24 12.71
CA TYR A 91 -2.88 -11.98 13.03
C TYR A 91 -3.55 -11.09 11.96
N ALA A 92 -4.65 -11.59 11.41
CA ALA A 92 -5.56 -10.84 10.56
C ALA A 92 -6.58 -10.07 11.42
N PHE A 93 -6.61 -8.75 11.31
CA PHE A 93 -7.51 -7.90 12.09
C PHE A 93 -8.94 -7.95 11.55
N THR A 94 -9.87 -8.42 12.40
CA THR A 94 -11.30 -8.61 12.05
C THR A 94 -12.23 -7.57 12.69
N LYS A 95 -11.73 -6.77 13.63
CA LYS A 95 -12.53 -5.76 14.35
C LYS A 95 -12.80 -4.55 13.45
N THR A 96 -14.05 -4.15 13.34
CA THR A 96 -14.53 -3.12 12.39
C THR A 96 -14.83 -1.76 13.03
N ASP A 97 -14.55 -1.57 14.32
CA ASP A 97 -14.83 -0.32 15.02
C ASP A 97 -13.97 0.83 14.44
N PRO A 98 -14.56 1.93 13.96
CA PRO A 98 -13.81 3.01 13.34
C PRO A 98 -13.08 3.93 14.34
N SER A 99 -13.15 3.68 15.65
CA SER A 99 -12.44 4.46 16.67
C SER A 99 -11.19 3.77 17.19
N CYS A 100 -10.06 4.49 17.22
CA CYS A 100 -8.80 4.01 17.79
C CYS A 100 -8.92 3.57 19.27
N SER A 101 -9.88 4.12 20.03
CA SER A 101 -10.09 3.74 21.43
C SER A 101 -10.53 2.28 21.60
N ALA A 102 -11.05 1.65 20.54
CA ALA A 102 -11.45 0.24 20.53
C ALA A 102 -10.27 -0.74 20.38
N TYR A 103 -9.05 -0.23 20.14
CA TYR A 103 -7.82 -0.99 19.92
C TYR A 103 -6.78 -0.78 21.03
N VAL A 104 -7.17 -0.11 22.12
CA VAL A 104 -6.34 0.11 23.31
C VAL A 104 -5.89 -1.23 23.90
N GLY A 105 -4.59 -1.38 24.11
CA GLY A 105 -3.95 -2.62 24.52
C GLY A 105 -2.43 -2.59 24.35
N GLU A 106 -1.79 -3.66 24.79
CA GLU A 106 -0.36 -3.93 24.61
C GLU A 106 -0.22 -5.19 23.75
N PHE A 107 0.53 -5.11 22.66
CA PHE A 107 0.65 -6.16 21.66
C PHE A 107 2.11 -6.43 21.31
N THR A 108 2.42 -7.69 21.03
CA THR A 108 3.75 -8.15 20.58
C THR A 108 3.64 -9.02 19.34
N SER A 109 4.70 -9.06 18.54
CA SER A 109 4.86 -10.04 17.45
C SER A 109 6.23 -10.71 17.52
N THR A 110 6.39 -11.84 16.84
CA THR A 110 7.68 -12.51 16.64
C THR A 110 7.81 -12.89 15.16
N ILE A 111 8.75 -12.27 14.46
CA ILE A 111 8.89 -12.36 13.00
C ILE A 111 10.30 -12.81 12.58
N GLN A 112 10.41 -13.40 11.39
CA GLN A 112 11.67 -13.71 10.73
C GLN A 112 12.02 -12.61 9.70
N ASP A 113 13.23 -12.05 9.84
CA ASP A 113 13.92 -11.33 8.77
C ASP A 113 14.59 -12.38 7.87
N LEU A 114 13.90 -12.74 6.79
CA LEU A 114 14.26 -13.90 5.95
C LEU A 114 15.58 -13.67 5.21
N GLY A 115 15.82 -12.47 4.70
CA GLY A 115 17.04 -12.12 3.97
C GLY A 115 18.30 -11.99 4.83
N ASN A 116 18.18 -11.92 6.17
CA ASN A 116 19.33 -11.87 7.09
C ASN A 116 19.42 -13.04 8.10
N ASP A 117 18.50 -14.01 8.02
CA ASP A 117 18.38 -15.17 8.92
C ASP A 117 18.41 -14.81 10.44
N ARG A 118 17.49 -13.93 10.87
CA ARG A 118 17.32 -13.57 12.28
C ARG A 118 15.84 -13.39 12.67
N MET A 119 15.53 -13.70 13.93
CA MET A 119 14.25 -13.34 14.55
C MET A 119 14.28 -11.90 15.07
N LEU A 120 13.11 -11.24 15.03
CA LEU A 120 12.85 -9.92 15.61
C LEU A 120 11.52 -9.95 16.38
N THR A 121 11.37 -9.05 17.35
CA THR A 121 10.15 -8.92 18.17
C THR A 121 9.52 -7.55 17.93
N GLY A 122 8.29 -7.54 17.43
CA GLY A 122 7.51 -6.30 17.35
C GLY A 122 6.80 -6.00 18.66
N SER A 123 6.56 -4.71 18.89
CA SER A 123 5.88 -4.18 20.07
C SER A 123 4.98 -3.01 19.66
N VAL A 124 3.73 -3.02 20.13
CA VAL A 124 2.75 -1.95 19.90
C VAL A 124 1.98 -1.69 21.20
N SER A 125 2.09 -0.47 21.72
CA SER A 125 1.27 0.02 22.85
C SER A 125 0.26 1.02 22.31
N ILE A 126 -1.03 0.78 22.55
CA ILE A 126 -2.11 1.71 22.20
C ILE A 126 -2.81 2.15 23.48
N THR A 127 -2.70 3.44 23.79
CA THR A 127 -3.29 4.06 24.99
C THR A 127 -4.23 5.21 24.60
N THR A 128 -5.10 5.66 25.51
CA THR A 128 -5.97 6.82 25.26
C THR A 128 -6.25 7.62 26.53
N ASP A 129 -6.46 8.93 26.39
CA ASP A 129 -7.03 9.81 27.42
C ASP A 129 -8.55 10.00 27.29
N GLY A 130 -9.17 9.35 26.30
CA GLY A 130 -10.59 9.51 25.93
C GLY A 130 -10.84 10.54 24.82
N SER A 131 -9.82 11.30 24.41
CA SER A 131 -9.88 12.29 23.32
C SER A 131 -8.85 12.03 22.21
N ILE A 132 -7.65 11.59 22.60
CA ILE A 132 -6.55 11.17 21.74
C ILE A 132 -6.22 9.71 22.03
N CYS A 133 -5.86 8.95 20.99
CA CYS A 133 -5.11 7.69 21.14
C CYS A 133 -3.63 7.94 20.84
N THR A 134 -2.76 7.39 21.67
CA THR A 134 -1.31 7.38 21.45
C THR A 134 -0.88 5.96 21.12
N ILE A 135 -0.28 5.79 19.94
CA ILE A 135 0.23 4.52 19.41
C ILE A 135 1.76 4.60 19.45
N SER A 136 2.40 3.80 20.29
CA SER A 136 3.86 3.68 20.38
C SER A 136 4.28 2.33 19.81
N SER A 137 5.32 2.29 18.98
CA SER A 137 5.85 1.02 18.43
C SER A 137 7.35 1.08 18.20
N ASN A 138 7.99 -0.09 18.09
CA ASN A 138 9.38 -0.24 17.61
C ASN A 138 9.46 -0.45 16.08
N SER A 139 8.36 -0.26 15.34
CA SER A 139 8.26 -0.30 13.87
C SER A 139 8.72 -1.61 13.21
N ILE A 140 8.67 -2.71 13.96
CA ILE A 140 8.75 -4.10 13.47
C ILE A 140 7.32 -4.61 13.27
N PRO A 141 6.94 -5.14 12.08
CA PRO A 141 5.58 -5.57 11.77
C PRO A 141 5.21 -6.89 12.48
N ASN A 142 4.01 -7.41 12.18
CA ASN A 142 3.52 -8.67 12.75
C ASN A 142 3.71 -9.92 11.88
N HIS A 143 4.40 -9.83 10.75
CA HIS A 143 4.63 -10.92 9.81
C HIS A 143 6.09 -10.94 9.34
N ASP A 144 6.51 -12.04 8.72
CA ASP A 144 7.85 -12.18 8.16
C ASP A 144 8.11 -11.16 7.03
N VAL A 145 9.38 -10.76 6.89
CA VAL A 145 9.82 -9.68 5.99
C VAL A 145 11.04 -10.11 5.17
N ASN A 146 11.39 -9.29 4.18
CA ASN A 146 12.67 -9.40 3.45
C ASN A 146 12.80 -10.68 2.60
N ASP A 147 11.68 -11.14 2.02
CA ASP A 147 11.55 -12.45 1.34
C ASP A 147 11.93 -12.43 -0.15
N LYS A 148 11.70 -11.30 -0.84
CA LYS A 148 12.06 -11.10 -2.26
C LYS A 148 13.55 -10.79 -2.51
N GLY A 149 14.37 -10.84 -1.45
CA GLY A 149 15.79 -10.49 -1.47
C GLY A 149 16.09 -9.27 -0.59
N ALA A 150 17.37 -9.12 -0.22
CA ALA A 150 17.80 -8.18 0.82
C ALA A 150 17.39 -6.72 0.57
N PHE A 151 16.68 -6.14 1.54
CA PHE A 151 16.45 -4.69 1.65
C PHE A 151 17.75 -3.88 1.57
N ALA A 152 17.65 -2.65 1.06
CA ALA A 152 18.78 -1.73 0.95
C ALA A 152 19.40 -1.35 2.31
N ASN A 153 18.62 -1.42 3.40
CA ASN A 153 19.07 -1.24 4.76
C ASN A 153 18.60 -2.45 5.59
N ALA A 154 19.34 -2.81 6.65
CA ALA A 154 18.86 -3.85 7.56
C ALA A 154 17.69 -3.31 8.40
N ILE A 155 16.60 -4.07 8.51
CA ILE A 155 15.46 -3.72 9.39
C ILE A 155 15.94 -3.61 10.85
N GLY A 156 15.43 -2.62 11.58
CA GLY A 156 15.81 -2.33 12.96
C GLY A 156 14.64 -1.88 13.80
N GLU A 157 14.76 -2.07 15.12
CA GLU A 157 13.80 -1.53 16.08
C GLU A 157 13.95 0.00 16.16
N VAL A 158 13.00 0.72 15.57
CA VAL A 158 12.96 2.19 15.57
C VAL A 158 11.74 2.63 16.37
N ASN A 159 11.97 3.23 17.53
CA ASN A 159 10.88 3.62 18.43
C ASN A 159 10.19 4.90 17.94
N GLU A 160 8.95 4.78 17.50
CA GLU A 160 8.09 5.85 17.01
C GLU A 160 6.86 6.01 17.92
N THR A 161 6.22 7.19 17.87
CA THR A 161 5.03 7.49 18.68
C THR A 161 4.10 8.43 17.92
N PHE A 162 2.92 7.92 17.61
CA PHE A 162 1.88 8.61 16.85
C PHE A 162 0.72 8.99 17.77
N SER A 163 0.03 10.07 17.43
CA SER A 163 -1.16 10.53 18.15
C SER A 163 -2.27 10.83 17.16
N ILE A 164 -3.46 10.29 17.41
CA ILE A 164 -4.64 10.42 16.55
C ILE A 164 -5.90 10.75 17.37
N PRO A 165 -6.86 11.53 16.85
CA PRO A 165 -8.11 11.81 17.56
C PRO A 165 -9.03 10.57 17.64
N VAL A 166 -9.64 10.35 18.81
CA VAL A 166 -10.70 9.35 19.06
C VAL A 166 -11.96 9.61 18.21
N SER A 167 -12.12 10.86 17.74
CA SER A 167 -13.20 11.29 16.84
C SER A 167 -12.63 12.24 15.77
N PRO A 168 -12.06 11.71 14.66
CA PRO A 168 -11.62 12.51 13.53
C PRO A 168 -12.79 13.26 12.87
N SER A 169 -12.48 14.34 12.16
CA SER A 169 -13.48 15.16 11.47
C SER A 169 -13.04 15.52 10.05
N VAL A 170 -14.00 15.55 9.13
CA VAL A 170 -13.76 15.89 7.72
C VAL A 170 -13.48 17.39 7.61
N ALA A 171 -12.38 17.74 6.95
CA ALA A 171 -11.98 19.12 6.71
C ALA A 171 -12.76 19.73 5.52
N ASN A 172 -12.81 21.06 5.45
CA ASN A 172 -13.45 21.80 4.35
C ASN A 172 -12.73 21.61 2.99
N SER A 173 -11.52 21.05 3.00
CA SER A 173 -10.68 20.77 1.84
C SER A 173 -9.71 19.63 2.20
N THR A 174 -9.38 18.79 1.23
CA THR A 174 -8.42 17.70 1.42
C THR A 174 -6.98 18.23 1.57
N THR A 175 -6.11 17.49 2.27
CA THR A 175 -4.68 17.81 2.38
C THR A 175 -3.87 16.80 1.56
N GLN A 176 -3.08 17.27 0.60
CA GLN A 176 -2.25 16.39 -0.23
C GLN A 176 -1.17 15.66 0.61
N LEU A 177 -0.88 14.40 0.30
CA LEU A 177 0.24 13.67 0.88
C LEU A 177 1.57 14.38 0.59
N THR A 178 2.52 14.34 1.54
CA THR A 178 3.85 14.93 1.37
C THR A 178 4.93 14.09 2.03
N LEU A 179 6.17 14.18 1.51
CA LEU A 179 7.34 13.53 2.12
C LEU A 179 7.70 14.04 3.52
N GLN A 180 7.07 15.11 4.01
CA GLN A 180 7.24 15.64 5.37
C GLN A 180 6.39 14.91 6.42
N TYR A 181 5.50 14.01 6.00
CA TYR A 181 4.57 13.29 6.86
C TYR A 181 4.59 11.81 6.53
N ASP A 182 4.69 10.95 7.55
CA ASP A 182 4.20 9.57 7.43
C ASP A 182 2.68 9.62 7.27
N ASN A 183 2.11 8.72 6.47
CA ASN A 183 0.73 8.83 6.01
C ASN A 183 -0.25 8.12 6.97
N ALA A 184 0.18 7.05 7.61
CA ALA A 184 -0.60 6.27 8.57
C ALA A 184 0.32 5.43 9.47
N VAL A 185 -0.25 4.89 10.54
CA VAL A 185 0.32 3.79 11.32
C VAL A 185 -0.65 2.61 11.33
N PHE A 186 -0.13 1.40 11.16
CA PHE A 186 -0.92 0.18 11.21
C PHE A 186 -0.95 -0.42 12.62
N LEU A 187 -1.96 -1.27 12.88
CA LEU A 187 -2.13 -1.98 14.15
C LEU A 187 -1.02 -3.01 14.42
N ASN A 188 -0.20 -3.32 13.41
CA ASN A 188 1.02 -4.11 13.58
C ASN A 188 2.28 -3.28 13.89
N GLY A 189 2.15 -1.97 14.09
CA GLY A 189 3.23 -1.07 14.53
C GLY A 189 3.99 -0.38 13.40
N ALA A 190 4.07 -0.98 12.21
CA ALA A 190 4.74 -0.38 11.07
C ALA A 190 3.89 0.71 10.39
N LYS A 191 4.56 1.62 9.66
CA LYS A 191 3.94 2.84 9.11
C LYS A 191 3.72 2.81 7.61
N LEU A 192 2.89 3.73 7.12
CA LEU A 192 2.60 3.91 5.70
C LEU A 192 3.30 5.16 5.17
N ASP A 193 4.05 5.05 4.07
CA ASP A 193 4.77 6.16 3.44
C ASP A 193 4.73 6.07 1.92
N LEU A 194 3.55 6.27 1.31
CA LEU A 194 3.23 5.94 -0.09
C LEU A 194 4.07 6.66 -1.16
N LEU A 195 4.89 7.66 -0.80
CA LEU A 195 5.57 8.52 -1.77
C LEU A 195 7.07 8.18 -1.83
N ALA A 196 7.53 7.71 -2.99
CA ALA A 196 8.96 7.67 -3.29
C ALA A 196 9.58 9.07 -3.18
N ALA A 197 10.78 9.16 -2.59
CA ALA A 197 11.60 10.36 -2.59
C ALA A 197 12.29 10.63 -3.95
N ALA A 198 11.77 10.07 -5.06
CA ALA A 198 12.40 10.04 -6.38
C ALA A 198 11.47 10.54 -7.49
N CYS A 199 12.01 11.28 -8.45
CA CYS A 199 11.30 11.69 -9.66
C CYS A 199 12.24 11.64 -10.87
N TYR A 200 11.70 11.45 -12.06
CA TYR A 200 12.48 11.34 -13.29
C TYR A 200 13.27 12.62 -13.60
N GLY A 201 14.58 12.50 -13.77
CA GLY A 201 15.51 13.60 -14.02
C GLY A 201 15.81 14.46 -12.79
N VAL A 202 15.63 13.95 -11.57
CA VAL A 202 15.80 14.71 -10.32
C VAL A 202 16.75 13.98 -9.37
N GLY A 203 17.98 14.47 -9.26
CA GLY A 203 19.01 13.93 -8.37
C GLY A 203 20.39 13.93 -9.04
N ASN A 204 21.27 13.06 -8.55
CA ASN A 204 22.60 12.80 -9.15
C ASN A 204 22.73 11.37 -9.70
N GLU A 205 21.66 10.57 -9.63
CA GLU A 205 21.61 9.19 -10.11
C GLU A 205 21.42 9.14 -11.64
N PRO A 206 21.70 8.01 -12.32
CA PRO A 206 21.46 7.89 -13.75
C PRO A 206 19.98 8.07 -14.09
N LEU A 207 19.70 8.78 -15.20
CA LEU A 207 18.35 9.06 -15.67
C LEU A 207 17.56 7.75 -15.90
N GLY A 208 16.42 7.59 -15.23
CA GLY A 208 15.63 6.36 -15.26
C GLY A 208 15.99 5.34 -14.17
N GLN A 209 16.80 5.71 -13.17
CA GLN A 209 17.26 4.84 -12.08
C GLN A 209 17.17 5.51 -10.69
N GLU A 210 16.62 6.72 -10.61
CA GLU A 210 16.60 7.55 -9.41
C GLU A 210 15.78 6.91 -8.27
N LYS A 211 16.33 6.90 -7.05
CA LYS A 211 15.73 6.37 -5.82
C LYS A 211 15.54 7.44 -4.76
N ILE A 212 16.27 8.56 -4.84
CA ILE A 212 16.21 9.66 -3.86
C ILE A 212 16.51 11.04 -4.49
N GLY A 213 16.18 12.12 -3.79
CA GLY A 213 16.52 13.50 -4.15
C GLY A 213 15.34 14.40 -4.52
N CYS A 214 14.19 13.83 -4.85
CA CYS A 214 12.97 14.57 -5.24
C CYS A 214 12.08 14.90 -4.04
N PHE A 215 12.59 15.73 -3.12
CA PHE A 215 11.90 16.08 -1.87
C PHE A 215 10.71 17.06 -2.02
N GLN A 216 10.61 17.77 -3.15
CA GLN A 216 9.52 18.71 -3.43
C GLN A 216 8.32 17.97 -4.04
N THR A 217 7.14 18.07 -3.41
CA THR A 217 5.93 17.30 -3.78
C THR A 217 5.27 17.75 -5.07
N ASN A 218 5.52 18.98 -5.51
CA ASN A 218 4.98 19.56 -6.74
C ASN A 218 5.84 19.29 -7.99
N ILE A 219 6.88 18.47 -7.88
CA ILE A 219 7.71 18.06 -9.01
C ILE A 219 7.04 16.84 -9.68
N PRO A 220 6.71 16.92 -10.98
CA PRO A 220 6.11 15.82 -11.74
C PRO A 220 7.02 14.61 -11.93
N TRP A 221 6.41 13.52 -12.41
CA TRP A 221 7.05 12.23 -12.70
C TRP A 221 7.68 11.59 -11.46
N ARG A 222 6.94 11.62 -10.34
CA ARG A 222 7.32 10.86 -9.14
C ARG A 222 7.05 9.39 -9.39
N TYR A 223 8.06 8.56 -9.17
CA TYR A 223 7.95 7.12 -9.33
C TYR A 223 6.88 6.53 -8.40
N ASP A 224 6.09 5.58 -8.90
CA ASP A 224 5.28 4.72 -8.05
C ASP A 224 6.20 3.63 -7.46
N PRO A 225 6.37 3.53 -6.13
CA PRO A 225 7.20 2.48 -5.53
C PRO A 225 6.72 1.06 -5.90
N MET A 226 5.42 0.89 -6.16
CA MET A 226 4.79 -0.40 -6.41
C MET A 226 4.80 -0.85 -7.87
N PHE A 227 5.18 0.03 -8.80
CA PHE A 227 5.41 -0.41 -10.18
C PHE A 227 6.69 -1.24 -10.25
N SER A 228 6.57 -2.54 -10.53
CA SER A 228 7.65 -3.51 -10.32
C SER A 228 8.96 -3.21 -11.08
N LEU A 229 8.88 -2.55 -12.25
CA LEU A 229 10.04 -2.14 -13.03
C LEU A 229 10.82 -0.98 -12.40
N ASN A 230 10.23 -0.23 -11.47
CA ASN A 230 10.91 0.83 -10.71
C ASN A 230 11.87 0.28 -9.65
N GLN A 231 11.78 -1.01 -9.30
CA GLN A 231 12.75 -1.71 -8.44
C GLN A 231 13.06 -0.98 -7.12
N PHE A 232 12.02 -0.66 -6.33
CA PHE A 232 12.20 -0.05 -4.99
C PHE A 232 12.56 -1.06 -3.89
N GLY A 233 12.68 -2.36 -4.21
CA GLY A 233 13.15 -3.38 -3.27
C GLY A 233 12.12 -3.79 -2.21
N THR A 234 10.82 -3.64 -2.51
CA THR A 234 9.73 -4.09 -1.64
C THR A 234 9.64 -5.61 -1.54
N ASP A 235 9.30 -6.13 -0.37
CA ASP A 235 8.99 -7.55 -0.12
C ASP A 235 7.59 -7.98 -0.64
N SER A 236 7.13 -9.19 -0.31
CA SER A 236 5.76 -9.68 -0.64
C SER A 236 4.64 -8.84 -0.04
N HIS A 237 4.90 -8.12 1.06
CA HIS A 237 3.95 -7.27 1.77
C HIS A 237 4.03 -5.80 1.32
N ASN A 238 4.67 -5.55 0.17
CA ASN A 238 4.69 -4.25 -0.51
C ASN A 238 5.33 -3.14 0.34
N ALA A 239 6.38 -3.50 1.07
CA ALA A 239 7.08 -2.67 2.05
C ALA A 239 8.60 -2.86 2.00
N HIS A 240 9.35 -1.89 2.52
CA HIS A 240 10.79 -1.99 2.72
C HIS A 240 11.24 -1.12 3.92
N THR A 241 12.55 -1.03 4.15
CA THR A 241 13.15 -0.24 5.24
C THR A 241 13.59 1.16 4.82
N GLN A 242 13.42 2.15 5.70
CA GLN A 242 14.11 3.45 5.67
C GLN A 242 15.63 3.33 5.97
N PRO A 243 16.43 4.39 5.75
CA PRO A 243 17.86 4.42 6.09
C PRO A 243 18.22 4.27 7.58
N ASP A 244 17.27 4.42 8.49
CA ASP A 244 17.43 4.16 9.93
C ASP A 244 17.01 2.73 10.35
N GLY A 245 16.47 1.94 9.41
CA GLY A 245 16.00 0.58 9.63
C GLY A 245 14.48 0.45 9.89
N ALA A 246 13.73 1.56 10.02
CA ALA A 246 12.27 1.50 10.22
C ALA A 246 11.58 0.87 9.01
N TYR A 247 10.64 -0.06 9.24
CA TYR A 247 9.89 -0.73 8.17
C TYR A 247 8.62 0.06 7.82
N HIS A 248 8.37 0.28 6.53
CA HIS A 248 7.21 1.02 6.04
C HIS A 248 6.62 0.44 4.75
N TYR A 249 5.30 0.57 4.62
CA TYR A 249 4.53 0.15 3.45
C TYR A 249 4.45 1.22 2.37
N HIS A 250 4.44 0.76 1.12
CA HIS A 250 4.11 1.54 -0.08
C HIS A 250 2.83 1.07 -0.78
N GLY A 251 2.24 -0.06 -0.35
CA GLY A 251 1.05 -0.62 -0.97
C GLY A 251 0.24 -1.55 -0.07
N ASP A 252 -0.53 -2.44 -0.68
CA ASP A 252 -1.39 -3.43 0.00
C ASP A 252 -0.56 -4.32 0.94
N PRO A 253 -0.77 -4.29 2.28
CA PRO A 253 0.10 -4.98 3.22
C PRO A 253 -0.09 -6.51 3.23
N LEU A 254 -1.17 -7.04 2.65
CA LEU A 254 -1.48 -8.48 2.45
C LEU A 254 -1.48 -9.43 3.67
N ALA A 255 -0.98 -9.02 4.84
CA ALA A 255 -0.83 -9.86 6.04
C ALA A 255 -1.72 -9.46 7.23
N MET A 256 -2.45 -8.34 7.13
CA MET A 256 -3.26 -7.79 8.24
C MET A 256 -4.78 -8.06 8.10
N TYR A 257 -5.22 -8.81 7.11
CA TYR A 257 -6.64 -9.13 6.88
C TYR A 257 -6.79 -10.48 6.13
N ASP A 258 -8.01 -11.03 6.10
CA ASP A 258 -8.33 -12.25 5.33
C ASP A 258 -8.22 -12.02 3.82
N THR A 259 -7.13 -12.51 3.20
CA THR A 259 -6.90 -12.41 1.76
C THR A 259 -7.77 -13.34 0.91
N SER A 260 -8.50 -14.29 1.52
CA SER A 260 -9.35 -15.24 0.77
C SER A 260 -10.65 -14.63 0.22
N GLY A 261 -10.97 -13.40 0.62
CA GLY A 261 -12.20 -12.69 0.19
C GLY A 261 -13.49 -13.30 0.70
N ARG A 262 -13.43 -14.10 1.77
CA ARG A 262 -14.58 -14.79 2.38
C ARG A 262 -15.17 -14.02 3.57
N THR A 263 -14.44 -13.05 4.10
CA THR A 263 -14.89 -12.17 5.19
C THR A 263 -14.66 -10.70 4.83
N ALA A 264 -15.42 -9.80 5.46
CA ALA A 264 -15.13 -8.38 5.39
C ALA A 264 -13.89 -8.06 6.23
N SER A 265 -13.03 -7.17 5.74
CA SER A 265 -11.82 -6.75 6.44
C SER A 265 -12.15 -5.90 7.67
N GLY A 266 -11.38 -6.10 8.75
CA GLY A 266 -11.37 -5.15 9.87
C GLY A 266 -10.62 -3.87 9.54
N VAL A 267 -10.58 -2.96 10.51
CA VAL A 267 -9.60 -1.88 10.55
C VAL A 267 -8.22 -2.51 10.74
N ILE A 268 -7.27 -2.12 9.90
CA ILE A 268 -5.87 -2.55 9.96
C ILE A 268 -4.93 -1.43 10.44
N GLY A 269 -5.39 -0.17 10.46
CA GLY A 269 -4.58 0.99 10.85
C GLY A 269 -5.37 2.29 10.88
N PHE A 270 -4.67 3.39 11.15
CA PHE A 270 -5.23 4.74 11.19
C PHE A 270 -4.32 5.72 10.45
N ALA A 271 -4.92 6.52 9.56
CA ALA A 271 -4.24 7.59 8.86
C ALA A 271 -3.85 8.73 9.80
N ALA A 272 -2.92 9.59 9.36
CA ALA A 272 -2.45 10.72 10.17
C ALA A 272 -3.56 11.72 10.54
N ASP A 273 -4.68 11.77 9.80
CA ASP A 273 -5.87 12.58 10.14
C ASP A 273 -6.88 11.85 11.05
N GLY A 274 -6.50 10.68 11.57
CA GLY A 274 -7.25 9.88 12.54
C GLY A 274 -8.33 8.98 11.96
N PHE A 275 -8.62 9.04 10.67
CA PHE A 275 -9.61 8.13 10.06
C PHE A 275 -9.04 6.70 9.92
N PRO A 276 -9.87 5.67 10.14
CA PRO A 276 -9.46 4.27 10.01
C PRO A 276 -9.15 3.89 8.57
N ILE A 277 -8.23 2.93 8.43
CA ILE A 277 -7.89 2.23 7.19
C ILE A 277 -8.38 0.79 7.34
N TYR A 278 -9.21 0.34 6.41
CA TYR A 278 -9.68 -1.05 6.33
C TYR A 278 -8.92 -1.81 5.23
N GLY A 279 -8.86 -3.14 5.36
CA GLY A 279 -8.50 -4.01 4.23
C GLY A 279 -9.52 -3.92 3.07
N PRO A 280 -9.24 -4.56 1.93
CA PRO A 280 -9.95 -4.31 0.68
C PRO A 280 -11.37 -4.90 0.61
N PHE A 281 -11.79 -5.76 1.55
CA PHE A 281 -13.05 -6.50 1.48
C PHE A 281 -14.15 -5.86 2.34
N ILE A 282 -15.32 -5.63 1.75
CA ILE A 282 -16.53 -5.15 2.43
C ILE A 282 -17.66 -6.17 2.32
N ASP A 283 -18.58 -6.15 3.30
CA ASP A 283 -19.88 -6.82 3.19
C ASP A 283 -20.92 -5.86 2.59
N GLU A 284 -21.36 -6.15 1.38
CA GLU A 284 -22.46 -5.47 0.70
C GLU A 284 -23.73 -6.33 0.73
N ASN A 285 -24.52 -6.20 1.80
CA ASN A 285 -25.82 -6.85 1.99
C ASN A 285 -25.76 -8.40 2.03
N GLY A 286 -24.77 -8.97 2.71
CA GLY A 286 -24.51 -10.41 2.79
C GLY A 286 -23.60 -10.94 1.68
N ARG A 287 -22.98 -10.04 0.90
CA ARG A 287 -22.03 -10.40 -0.17
C ARG A 287 -20.69 -9.73 0.11
N ILE A 288 -19.68 -10.54 0.40
CA ILE A 288 -18.30 -10.06 0.44
C ILE A 288 -17.84 -9.72 -0.98
N ARG A 289 -17.24 -8.54 -1.15
CA ARG A 289 -16.55 -8.12 -2.38
C ARG A 289 -15.38 -7.19 -2.07
N ARG A 290 -14.46 -7.03 -3.03
CA ARG A 290 -13.46 -5.95 -2.96
C ARG A 290 -14.12 -4.59 -3.22
N VAL A 291 -13.58 -3.54 -2.59
CA VAL A 291 -13.75 -2.16 -3.08
C VAL A 291 -12.86 -1.91 -4.29
N THR A 292 -13.23 -0.91 -5.08
CA THR A 292 -12.55 -0.49 -6.31
C THR A 292 -12.12 0.97 -6.23
N SER A 293 -10.86 1.26 -6.60
CA SER A 293 -10.40 2.63 -6.70
C SER A 293 -11.04 3.34 -7.90
N SER A 294 -11.32 4.64 -7.77
CA SER A 294 -11.75 5.49 -8.88
C SER A 294 -10.57 6.14 -9.62
N TYR A 295 -9.34 5.65 -9.42
CA TYR A 295 -8.17 6.04 -10.21
C TYR A 295 -7.98 5.10 -11.40
N VAL A 296 -7.76 5.68 -12.58
CA VAL A 296 -7.42 4.97 -13.82
C VAL A 296 -6.09 5.44 -14.39
N LEU A 297 -5.42 4.53 -15.09
CA LEU A 297 -4.27 4.85 -15.92
C LEU A 297 -4.74 5.69 -17.12
N LYS A 298 -4.03 6.79 -17.40
CA LYS A 298 -4.27 7.64 -18.58
C LYS A 298 -4.00 6.87 -19.87
N SER A 299 -4.53 7.37 -20.99
CA SER A 299 -4.31 6.76 -22.31
C SER A 299 -3.43 7.64 -23.21
N GLY A 300 -2.62 7.00 -24.05
CA GLY A 300 -1.76 7.68 -25.03
C GLY A 300 -0.37 8.05 -24.50
N ALA A 301 0.28 8.98 -25.19
CA ALA A 301 1.65 9.41 -24.89
C ALA A 301 1.70 10.44 -23.75
N ARG A 302 2.73 10.36 -22.90
CA ARG A 302 3.01 11.35 -21.85
C ARG A 302 3.19 12.75 -22.46
N GLN A 303 2.86 13.79 -21.69
CA GLN A 303 2.96 15.20 -22.10
C GLN A 303 3.84 15.96 -21.11
N ASN A 304 4.80 16.76 -21.59
CA ASN A 304 5.72 17.58 -20.76
C ASN A 304 4.94 18.38 -19.68
N GLN A 305 5.42 18.34 -18.44
CA GLN A 305 4.78 18.98 -17.29
C GLN A 305 5.63 20.13 -16.73
N SER A 306 4.98 21.18 -16.22
CA SER A 306 5.66 22.35 -15.67
C SER A 306 6.41 22.00 -14.38
N GLY A 307 7.75 22.10 -14.41
CA GLY A 307 8.61 21.83 -13.26
C GLY A 307 9.14 20.39 -13.18
N GLU A 308 9.00 19.60 -14.25
CA GLU A 308 9.69 18.31 -14.39
C GLU A 308 11.23 18.48 -14.43
N GLY A 309 11.97 17.50 -13.90
CA GLY A 309 13.44 17.48 -14.00
C GLY A 309 13.90 17.10 -15.40
N ALA A 310 13.29 16.07 -15.96
CA ALA A 310 13.33 15.73 -17.38
C ALA A 310 11.97 15.18 -17.85
N PHE A 311 11.77 15.12 -19.16
CA PHE A 311 10.57 14.50 -19.76
C PHE A 311 10.81 13.01 -20.02
N PRO A 312 10.05 12.08 -19.40
CA PRO A 312 10.27 10.63 -19.55
C PRO A 312 9.78 10.06 -20.89
N GLY A 313 8.89 10.75 -21.60
CA GLY A 313 8.32 10.26 -22.85
C GLY A 313 7.52 8.95 -22.69
N GLY A 314 7.42 8.17 -23.76
CA GLY A 314 6.64 6.93 -23.77
C GLY A 314 5.13 7.17 -23.61
N THR A 315 4.42 6.10 -23.25
CA THR A 315 2.99 6.09 -22.91
C THR A 315 2.79 6.16 -21.41
N TYR A 316 1.61 6.61 -20.96
CA TYR A 316 1.19 6.36 -19.58
C TYR A 316 1.12 4.83 -19.35
N ASP A 317 1.85 4.31 -18.36
CA ASP A 317 2.04 2.87 -18.16
C ASP A 317 2.01 2.42 -16.68
N GLY A 318 2.12 3.37 -15.73
CA GLY A 318 2.14 3.12 -14.29
C GLY A 318 3.49 3.38 -13.62
N THR A 319 4.55 3.64 -14.40
CA THR A 319 5.90 4.01 -13.90
C THR A 319 5.83 5.19 -12.92
N TYR A 320 4.95 6.15 -13.15
CA TYR A 320 4.81 7.35 -12.33
C TYR A 320 3.41 7.46 -11.73
N ILE A 321 3.32 8.00 -10.51
CA ILE A 321 2.02 8.33 -9.90
C ILE A 321 1.24 9.39 -10.72
N ASP A 322 1.96 10.14 -11.55
CA ASP A 322 1.47 11.11 -12.54
C ASP A 322 0.78 10.44 -13.74
N ASP A 323 0.96 9.14 -13.98
CA ASP A 323 0.28 8.42 -15.06
C ASP A 323 -1.20 8.15 -14.77
N TYR A 324 -1.61 8.29 -13.51
CA TYR A 324 -2.99 8.06 -13.07
C TYR A 324 -3.82 9.35 -12.97
N GLU A 325 -5.13 9.23 -13.13
CA GLU A 325 -6.12 10.28 -12.84
C GLU A 325 -7.34 9.73 -12.10
N TYR A 326 -7.94 10.58 -11.27
CA TYR A 326 -9.22 10.30 -10.62
C TYR A 326 -10.37 10.58 -11.58
N GLN A 327 -11.30 9.63 -11.73
CA GLN A 327 -12.54 9.82 -12.46
C GLN A 327 -13.71 9.46 -11.52
N ALA A 328 -14.45 10.48 -11.08
CA ALA A 328 -15.47 10.30 -10.04
C ALA A 328 -16.56 9.29 -10.42
N GLY A 329 -16.76 8.28 -9.58
CA GLY A 329 -17.85 7.30 -9.70
C GLY A 329 -17.62 6.16 -10.70
N ILE A 330 -16.37 5.90 -11.13
CA ILE A 330 -16.03 4.67 -11.87
C ILE A 330 -15.79 3.47 -10.94
N GLY A 331 -15.43 3.73 -9.69
CA GLY A 331 -15.28 2.76 -8.60
C GLY A 331 -16.02 3.19 -7.34
N ASP A 332 -15.73 2.53 -6.22
CA ASP A 332 -16.37 2.78 -4.91
C ASP A 332 -15.82 4.02 -4.19
N LEU A 333 -14.54 4.32 -4.40
CA LEU A 333 -13.76 5.24 -3.56
C LEU A 333 -13.60 6.64 -4.18
N ASP A 334 -13.35 7.63 -3.33
CA ASP A 334 -13.25 9.06 -3.70
C ASP A 334 -11.82 9.51 -4.08
N GLU A 335 -11.61 10.83 -4.22
CA GLU A 335 -10.33 11.42 -4.61
C GLU A 335 -9.19 11.24 -3.57
N CYS A 336 -9.49 10.78 -2.35
CA CYS A 336 -8.49 10.39 -1.37
C CYS A 336 -8.38 8.86 -1.20
N ASN A 337 -9.12 8.07 -1.96
CA ASN A 337 -9.27 6.61 -1.86
C ASN A 337 -9.95 6.13 -0.57
N GLY A 338 -10.95 6.89 -0.11
CA GLY A 338 -11.85 6.44 0.95
C GLY A 338 -13.33 6.61 0.56
N MET A 339 -14.22 6.27 1.48
CA MET A 339 -15.65 6.47 1.32
C MET A 339 -16.37 6.60 2.67
N MET A 340 -17.66 6.98 2.63
CA MET A 340 -18.51 7.12 3.80
C MET A 340 -19.28 5.81 4.08
N ILE A 341 -18.92 5.09 5.14
CA ILE A 341 -19.69 3.95 5.66
C ILE A 341 -20.42 4.38 6.93
N ASN A 342 -21.74 4.14 7.00
CA ASN A 342 -22.56 4.36 8.20
C ASN A 342 -22.39 5.75 8.86
N GLY A 343 -22.16 6.79 8.06
CA GLY A 343 -21.97 8.17 8.53
C GLY A 343 -20.54 8.51 8.99
N ARG A 344 -19.56 7.64 8.79
CA ARG A 344 -18.13 7.87 9.08
C ARG A 344 -17.29 7.69 7.82
N TYR A 345 -16.24 8.49 7.69
CA TYR A 345 -15.29 8.37 6.59
C TYR A 345 -14.21 7.33 6.92
N SER A 346 -13.74 6.59 5.92
CA SER A 346 -12.71 5.55 6.07
C SER A 346 -11.92 5.36 4.79
N TYR A 347 -10.62 5.07 4.89
CA TYR A 347 -9.76 4.68 3.76
C TYR A 347 -9.79 3.17 3.56
N PHE A 348 -9.45 2.73 2.35
CA PHE A 348 -9.41 1.31 2.01
C PHE A 348 -8.16 0.94 1.22
N VAL A 349 -7.61 -0.23 1.54
CA VAL A 349 -6.62 -0.90 0.71
C VAL A 349 -7.22 -1.27 -0.65
N THR A 350 -6.47 -1.10 -1.73
CA THR A 350 -6.86 -1.41 -3.11
C THR A 350 -5.70 -2.07 -3.88
N SER A 351 -6.01 -3.06 -4.73
CA SER A 351 -5.03 -3.73 -5.61
C SER A 351 -4.62 -2.91 -6.85
N THR A 352 -4.92 -1.62 -6.85
CA THR A 352 -4.58 -0.65 -7.89
C THR A 352 -4.22 0.68 -7.23
N TYR A 353 -3.56 1.56 -7.98
CA TYR A 353 -3.31 2.94 -7.58
C TYR A 353 -4.57 3.59 -6.97
N PRO A 354 -4.48 4.36 -5.87
CA PRO A 354 -3.30 4.80 -5.11
C PRO A 354 -2.91 3.85 -3.98
N TRP A 355 -3.26 2.56 -4.10
CA TRP A 355 -2.97 1.45 -3.18
C TRP A 355 -3.68 1.53 -1.82
N ILE A 356 -3.66 2.69 -1.14
CA ILE A 356 -4.35 2.89 0.14
C ILE A 356 -4.98 4.29 0.24
N MET A 357 -4.22 5.36 -0.03
CA MET A 357 -4.73 6.75 0.05
C MET A 357 -4.00 7.72 -0.88
N LYS A 358 -4.66 8.82 -1.27
CA LYS A 358 -4.06 9.87 -2.13
C LYS A 358 -4.03 11.26 -1.50
N CYS A 359 -4.85 11.49 -0.48
CA CYS A 359 -4.88 12.68 0.35
C CYS A 359 -5.48 12.37 1.72
N PHE A 360 -5.32 13.30 2.66
CA PHE A 360 -6.07 13.33 3.90
C PHE A 360 -7.43 14.01 3.68
N LYS A 361 -8.48 13.44 4.27
CA LYS A 361 -9.85 13.98 4.27
C LYS A 361 -10.11 14.87 5.49
N GLY A 362 -9.36 14.67 6.56
CA GLY A 362 -9.23 15.56 7.71
C GLY A 362 -7.93 16.37 7.68
N SER A 363 -7.47 16.77 8.86
CA SER A 363 -6.19 17.46 9.07
C SER A 363 -5.16 16.49 9.67
N PRO A 364 -3.99 16.27 9.05
CA PRO A 364 -3.01 15.30 9.57
C PRO A 364 -2.28 15.80 10.82
N GLU A 365 -2.28 14.97 11.86
CA GLU A 365 -1.74 15.25 13.18
C GLU A 365 -0.22 15.47 13.18
N SER A 366 0.23 16.36 14.06
CA SER A 366 1.62 16.83 14.04
C SER A 366 2.66 15.79 14.50
N SER A 367 2.20 14.71 15.13
CA SER A 367 3.00 13.53 15.53
C SER A 367 3.53 12.74 14.32
N PHE A 368 2.81 12.74 13.19
CA PHE A 368 3.22 12.06 11.96
C PHE A 368 4.23 12.86 11.13
N ARG A 369 4.68 14.02 11.59
CA ARG A 369 5.71 14.80 10.89
C ARG A 369 7.05 14.11 11.00
N LYS A 370 7.62 13.71 9.86
CA LYS A 370 8.98 13.18 9.79
C LYS A 370 9.94 14.25 10.30
N ASN A 371 10.69 13.92 11.35
CA ASN A 371 11.71 14.81 11.88
C ASN A 371 12.73 15.16 10.77
N SER A 372 13.20 16.41 10.71
CA SER A 372 14.02 16.92 9.59
C SER A 372 15.48 16.43 9.59
N ARG A 373 15.69 15.15 9.90
CA ARG A 373 16.94 14.38 9.79
C ARG A 373 16.60 13.17 8.90
N MET A 374 17.18 12.96 7.72
CA MET A 374 18.31 13.65 7.06
C MET A 374 17.93 14.10 5.64
N PRO A 375 18.70 15.02 5.02
CA PRO A 375 18.74 15.18 3.56
C PRO A 375 19.47 14.02 2.86
#